data_AF-A0A023G6S1-F1
#
_entry.id   AF-A0A023G6S1-F1
#
_cell.length_a   1.000
_cell.length_b   1.000
_cell.length_c   1.000
_cell.angle_alpha   90.00
_cell.angle_beta   90.00
_cell.angle_gamma   90.00
#
_symmetry.space_group_name_H-M   'P 1'
#
loop_
_entity.id
_entity.type
_entity.pdbx_description
1 polymer ?
#
loop_
_entity_poly.entity_id
_entity_poly.type
_entity_poly.pdbx_seq_one_letter_code
_entity_poly.pdbx_strand_id
1 'polypeptide(L)'
;SRAGMKEEVLTQPCEGCGEGVATRLVEFSGEPYNELDLSSKPKKPSEGGEKSTFRLCSTCSKNIPTVSQLHHYKYHTFHRCKEKIDRLREEQKVTESHVILERCLQDDTWVNQMFADLQKLWRTCAPESS
;
A
#
# COMPACT_ATOMS: atom_id res chain seq x y z
N SER A 1 -0.33 3.04 -4.08
CA SER A 1 0.28 4.24 -3.48
C SER A 1 1.47 3.84 -2.64
N ARG A 2 2.52 4.67 -2.57
CA ARG A 2 3.75 4.41 -1.81
C ARG A 2 4.29 5.73 -1.24
N ALA A 3 4.77 5.68 0.00
CA ALA A 3 5.53 6.78 0.59
C ALA A 3 7.02 6.66 0.26
N GLY A 4 7.60 7.72 -0.29
CA GLY A 4 9.05 7.90 -0.46
C GLY A 4 9.59 8.87 0.59
N MET A 5 10.87 8.73 0.97
CA MET A 5 11.53 9.65 1.90
C MET A 5 12.88 10.09 1.37
N LYS A 6 13.19 11.37 1.57
CA LYS A 6 14.52 11.94 1.34
C LYS A 6 14.99 12.60 2.63
N GLU A 7 16.27 12.41 2.96
CA GLU A 7 16.92 13.12 4.06
C GLU A 7 17.27 14.52 3.58
N GLU A 8 16.79 15.53 4.30
CA GLU A 8 17.07 16.94 4.03
C GLU A 8 17.31 17.66 5.35
N VAL A 9 18.29 18.55 5.38
CA VAL A 9 18.51 19.44 6.53
C VAL A 9 17.42 20.51 6.48
N LEU A 10 16.33 20.27 7.20
CA LEU A 10 15.21 21.19 7.33
C LEU A 10 15.27 21.87 8.71
N THR A 11 14.90 23.15 8.76
CA THR A 11 14.84 23.94 10.01
C THR A 11 13.40 24.27 10.41
N GLN A 12 12.42 23.70 9.70
CA GLN A 12 11.00 23.95 9.92
C GLN A 12 10.40 23.00 10.97
N PRO A 13 9.31 23.39 11.64
CA PRO A 13 8.60 22.50 12.55
C PRO A 13 8.06 21.26 11.81
N CYS A 14 8.04 20.13 12.51
CA CYS A 14 7.49 18.87 12.04
C CYS A 14 5.99 19.02 11.82
N GLU A 15 5.53 18.73 10.61
CA GLU A 15 4.11 18.82 10.24
C GLU A 15 3.25 17.71 10.87
N GLY A 16 3.88 16.67 11.42
CA GLY A 16 3.17 15.55 12.05
C GLY A 16 2.89 15.76 13.53
N CYS A 17 3.83 16.35 14.27
CA CYS A 17 3.68 16.57 15.72
C CYS A 17 3.66 18.03 16.16
N GLY A 18 4.01 18.98 15.30
CA GLY A 18 4.09 20.42 15.62
C GLY A 18 5.30 20.84 16.47
N GLU A 19 5.86 19.93 17.27
CA GLU A 19 6.87 20.25 18.29
C GLU A 19 8.33 20.02 17.85
N GLY A 20 8.58 18.98 17.05
CA GLY A 20 9.94 18.59 16.65
C GLY A 20 10.48 19.38 15.45
N VAL A 21 11.80 19.36 15.23
CA VAL A 21 12.39 19.86 13.98
C VAL A 21 12.24 18.81 12.89
N ALA A 22 11.78 19.22 11.71
CA ALA A 22 11.72 18.34 10.55
C ALA A 22 13.14 17.95 10.11
N THR A 23 13.35 16.67 9.79
CA THR A 23 14.64 16.14 9.31
C THR A 23 14.49 15.36 8.01
N ARG A 24 13.25 15.16 7.56
CA ARG A 24 12.91 14.33 6.41
C ARG A 24 11.79 14.98 5.62
N LEU A 25 11.88 14.87 4.30
CA LEU A 25 10.80 15.17 3.37
C LEU A 25 10.15 13.86 2.94
N VAL A 26 8.86 13.73 3.21
CA VAL A 26 8.07 12.53 2.90
C VAL A 26 7.10 12.84 1.78
N GLU A 27 7.16 12.09 0.70
CA GLU A 27 6.31 12.24 -0.48
C GLU A 27 5.39 11.03 -0.63
N PHE A 28 4.08 11.28 -0.64
CA PHE A 28 3.06 10.27 -0.92
C PHE A 28 2.72 10.30 -2.41
N SER A 29 2.97 9.18 -3.08
CA SER A 29 2.66 9.03 -4.50
C SER A 29 1.69 7.87 -4.74
N GLY A 30 0.99 7.93 -5.87
CA GLY A 30 0.02 6.93 -6.29
C GLY A 30 -1.24 7.53 -6.87
N GLU A 31 -2.01 6.67 -7.54
CA GLU A 31 -3.34 7.00 -8.01
C GLU A 31 -4.36 6.76 -6.89
N PRO A 32 -5.34 7.66 -6.69
CA PRO A 32 -6.42 7.45 -5.75
C PRO A 32 -7.30 6.28 -6.22
N TYR A 33 -7.98 5.66 -5.26
CA TYR A 33 -8.94 4.59 -5.54
C TYR A 33 -10.19 4.77 -4.69
N ASN A 34 -11.30 4.16 -5.12
CA ASN A 34 -12.52 4.12 -4.32
C ASN A 34 -12.34 3.11 -3.17
N GLU A 35 -12.54 3.52 -1.92
CA GLU A 35 -12.37 2.63 -0.76
C GLU A 35 -13.39 1.49 -0.69
N LEU A 36 -14.55 1.66 -1.33
CA LEU A 36 -15.64 0.69 -1.37
C LEU A 36 -15.38 -0.41 -2.39
N ASP A 37 -15.20 -0.05 -3.67
CA ASP A 37 -15.07 -0.99 -4.78
C ASP A 37 -13.61 -1.26 -5.21
N LEU A 38 -12.65 -0.52 -4.64
CA LEU A 38 -11.21 -0.63 -4.91
C LEU A 38 -10.81 -0.35 -6.36
N SER A 39 -11.69 0.28 -7.16
CA SER A 39 -11.37 0.73 -8.51
C SER A 39 -10.45 1.96 -8.49
N SER A 40 -9.49 1.97 -9.42
CA SER A 40 -8.63 3.13 -9.64
C SER A 40 -9.46 4.31 -10.13
N LYS A 41 -9.25 5.48 -9.52
CA LYS A 41 -9.83 6.75 -9.97
C LYS A 41 -8.76 7.49 -10.77
N PRO A 42 -8.94 7.68 -12.09
CA PRO A 42 -7.98 8.49 -12.86
C PRO A 42 -8.00 9.92 -12.33
N LYS A 43 -6.83 10.47 -12.00
CA LYS A 43 -6.72 11.89 -11.63
C LYS A 43 -7.22 12.76 -12.77
N LYS A 44 -8.21 13.61 -12.50
CA LYS A 44 -8.62 14.64 -13.44
C LYS A 44 -7.53 15.72 -13.50
N PRO A 45 -7.12 16.20 -14.68
CA PRO A 45 -6.06 17.21 -14.81
C PRO A 45 -6.33 18.53 -14.07
N SER A 46 -7.58 18.79 -13.68
CA SER A 46 -8.05 20.04 -13.06
C SER A 46 -8.16 20.00 -11.54
N GLU A 47 -7.98 18.84 -10.90
CA GLU A 47 -7.97 18.76 -9.44
C GLU A 47 -6.57 19.16 -8.96
N GLY A 48 -6.44 20.44 -8.62
CA GLY A 48 -5.21 21.04 -8.08
C GLY A 48 -4.60 20.15 -7.02
N GLY A 49 -3.31 19.85 -7.19
CA GLY A 49 -2.59 18.80 -6.47
C GLY A 49 -2.75 18.92 -4.96
N GLU A 50 -3.44 17.95 -4.37
CA GLU A 50 -3.37 17.73 -2.93
C GLU A 50 -1.89 17.68 -2.52
N LYS A 51 -1.58 18.36 -1.41
CA LYS A 51 -0.22 18.36 -0.86
C LYS A 51 0.20 16.91 -0.62
N SER A 52 1.11 16.41 -1.45
CA SER A 52 1.67 15.06 -1.35
C SER A 52 2.95 15.01 -0.52
N THR A 53 3.52 16.17 -0.20
CA THR A 53 4.86 16.27 0.39
C THR A 53 4.79 16.91 1.77
N PHE A 54 5.36 16.25 2.78
CA PHE A 54 5.30 16.65 4.19
C PHE A 54 6.69 16.65 4.83
N ARG A 55 7.00 17.66 5.63
CA ARG A 55 8.23 17.79 6.40
C ARG A 55 8.05 17.17 7.79
N LEU A 56 8.76 16.09 8.08
CA LEU A 56 8.57 15.31 9.30
C LEU A 56 9.88 15.12 10.06
N CYS A 57 9.79 15.01 11.39
CA CYS A 57 10.92 14.58 12.22
C CYS A 57 11.17 13.08 12.04
N SER A 58 12.33 12.61 12.49
CA SER A 58 12.72 11.19 12.44
C SER A 58 11.67 10.28 13.07
N THR A 59 11.13 10.64 14.24
CA THR A 59 10.08 9.88 14.94
C THR A 59 8.79 9.77 14.14
N CYS A 60 8.24 10.89 13.66
CA CYS A 60 6.99 10.89 12.88
C CYS A 60 7.13 10.18 11.53
N SER A 61 8.31 10.27 10.90
CA SER A 61 8.54 9.59 9.61
C SER A 61 8.76 8.09 9.73
N LYS A 62 9.26 7.60 10.88
CA LYS A 62 9.76 6.23 11.06
C LYS A 62 8.77 5.15 10.60
N ASN A 63 7.49 5.30 10.96
CA ASN A 63 6.47 4.28 10.74
C ASN A 63 5.65 4.48 9.46
N ILE A 64 5.85 5.57 8.72
CA ILE A 64 5.06 5.88 7.52
C ILE A 64 5.10 4.77 6.45
N PRO A 65 6.23 4.12 6.13
CA PRO A 65 6.27 3.09 5.11
C PRO A 65 5.36 1.91 5.50
N THR A 66 5.48 1.47 6.75
CA THR A 66 4.69 0.38 7.32
C THR A 66 3.21 0.74 7.35
N VAL A 67 2.86 1.91 7.87
CA VAL A 67 1.47 2.38 7.95
C VAL A 67 0.87 2.54 6.56
N SER A 68 1.61 3.10 5.60
CA SER A 68 1.16 3.23 4.21
C SER A 68 0.91 1.85 3.58
N GLN A 69 1.81 0.89 3.78
CA GLN A 69 1.66 -0.46 3.26
C GLN A 69 0.46 -1.20 3.90
N LEU A 70 0.23 -1.03 5.20
CA LEU A 70 -0.96 -1.54 5.89
C LEU A 70 -2.25 -0.91 5.37
N HIS A 71 -2.28 0.42 5.30
CA HIS A 71 -3.43 1.19 4.84
C HIS A 71 -3.88 0.73 3.45
N HIS A 72 -2.93 0.46 2.56
CA HIS A 72 -3.20 0.01 1.20
C HIS A 72 -3.24 -1.52 1.04
N TYR A 73 -3.12 -2.31 2.12
CA TYR A 73 -3.04 -3.76 2.03
C TYR A 73 -4.28 -4.38 1.37
N LYS A 74 -5.48 -3.92 1.76
CA LYS A 74 -6.75 -4.37 1.17
C LYS A 74 -6.77 -4.15 -0.35
N TYR A 75 -6.38 -2.96 -0.80
CA TYR A 75 -6.31 -2.58 -2.21
C TYR A 75 -5.31 -3.47 -2.98
N HIS A 76 -4.09 -3.64 -2.46
CA HIS A 76 -3.07 -4.46 -3.12
C HIS A 76 -3.48 -5.94 -3.19
N THR A 77 -4.11 -6.46 -2.14
CA THR A 77 -4.61 -7.84 -2.11
C THR A 77 -5.70 -8.05 -3.15
N PHE A 78 -6.66 -7.13 -3.24
CA PHE A 78 -7.71 -7.19 -4.26
C PHE A 78 -7.14 -7.25 -5.68
N HIS A 79 -6.18 -6.39 -6.00
CA HIS A 79 -5.56 -6.39 -7.33
C HIS A 79 -4.77 -7.68 -7.62
N ARG A 80 -4.04 -8.22 -6.64
CA ARG A 80 -3.36 -9.53 -6.78
C ARG A 80 -4.35 -10.66 -7.07
N CYS A 81 -5.49 -10.68 -6.37
CA CYS A 81 -6.55 -11.65 -6.63
C CYS A 81 -7.14 -11.47 -8.04
N LYS A 82 -7.40 -10.23 -8.44
CA LYS A 82 -7.92 -9.90 -9.77
C LYS A 82 -6.96 -10.36 -10.87
N GLU A 83 -5.66 -10.05 -10.76
CA GLU A 83 -4.63 -10.52 -11.69
C GLU A 83 -4.57 -12.05 -11.77
N LYS A 84 -4.68 -12.76 -10.64
CA LYS A 84 -4.73 -14.22 -10.62
C LYS A 84 -5.94 -14.76 -11.38
N ILE A 85 -7.12 -14.15 -11.18
CA ILE A 85 -8.36 -14.51 -11.87
C ILE A 85 -8.25 -14.23 -13.37
N ASP A 86 -7.74 -13.06 -13.76
CA ASP A 86 -7.59 -12.65 -15.16
C ASP A 86 -6.65 -13.61 -15.90
N ARG A 87 -5.53 -14.01 -15.29
CA ARG A 87 -4.64 -15.05 -15.86
C ARG A 87 -5.33 -16.39 -16.06
N LEU A 88 -6.14 -16.84 -15.10
CA LEU A 88 -6.91 -18.09 -15.25
C LEU A 88 -7.93 -18.01 -16.40
N ARG A 89 -8.54 -16.84 -16.60
CA ARG A 89 -9.48 -16.60 -17.70
C ARG A 89 -8.78 -16.60 -19.05
N GLU A 90 -7.66 -15.89 -19.17
CA GLU A 90 -6.94 -15.69 -20.42
C GLU A 90 -6.12 -16.92 -20.83
N GLU A 91 -5.30 -17.44 -19.92
CA GLU A 91 -4.33 -18.50 -20.23
C GLU A 91 -4.98 -19.89 -20.21
N GLN A 92 -5.89 -20.13 -19.25
CA GLN A 92 -6.52 -21.43 -19.04
C GLN A 92 -7.94 -21.53 -19.59
N LYS A 93 -8.44 -20.45 -20.22
CA LYS A 93 -9.78 -20.36 -20.83
C LYS A 93 -10.92 -20.76 -19.88
N VAL A 94 -10.77 -20.49 -18.59
CA VAL A 94 -11.79 -20.80 -17.58
C VAL A 94 -12.73 -19.62 -17.43
N THR A 95 -14.00 -19.78 -17.76
CA THR A 95 -15.02 -18.71 -17.67
C THR A 95 -15.92 -18.86 -16.45
N GLU A 96 -16.13 -20.08 -15.98
CA GLU A 96 -17.04 -20.39 -14.89
C GLU A 96 -16.50 -19.93 -13.54
N SER A 97 -17.19 -19.00 -12.88
CA SER A 97 -16.75 -18.36 -11.63
C SER A 97 -16.42 -19.36 -10.52
N HIS A 98 -17.21 -20.42 -10.37
CA HIS A 98 -16.96 -21.44 -9.34
C HIS A 98 -15.68 -22.23 -9.60
N VAL A 99 -15.39 -22.56 -10.87
CA VAL A 99 -14.16 -23.26 -11.28
C VAL A 99 -12.94 -22.37 -11.08
N ILE A 100 -13.04 -21.07 -11.38
CA ILE A 100 -11.97 -20.10 -11.12
C ILE A 100 -11.65 -20.06 -9.62
N LEU A 101 -12.68 -19.93 -8.77
CA LEU A 101 -12.50 -19.90 -7.33
C LEU A 101 -11.85 -21.18 -6.82
N GLU A 102 -12.34 -22.34 -7.25
CA GLU A 102 -11.77 -23.64 -6.88
C GLU A 102 -10.30 -23.74 -7.26
N ARG A 103 -9.92 -23.37 -8.49
CA ARG A 103 -8.52 -23.37 -8.94
C ARG A 103 -7.63 -22.41 -8.16
N CYS A 104 -8.14 -21.23 -7.81
CA CYS A 104 -7.41 -20.29 -6.94
C CYS A 104 -7.16 -20.88 -5.56
N LEU A 105 -8.16 -21.56 -4.98
CA LEU A 105 -8.06 -22.16 -3.65
C LEU A 105 -7.21 -23.43 -3.63
N GLN A 106 -7.15 -24.18 -4.74
CA GLN A 106 -6.29 -25.34 -4.90
C GLN A 106 -4.81 -24.97 -5.14
N ASP A 107 -4.50 -23.71 -5.45
CA ASP A 107 -3.13 -23.23 -5.55
C ASP A 107 -2.58 -22.89 -4.15
N ASP A 108 -2.29 -23.94 -3.38
CA ASP A 108 -1.75 -23.83 -2.02
C ASP A 108 -0.46 -22.99 -1.98
N THR A 109 0.35 -23.04 -3.04
CA THR A 109 1.61 -22.27 -3.09
C THR A 109 1.29 -20.77 -3.11
N TRP A 110 0.35 -20.34 -3.96
CA TRP A 110 -0.05 -18.95 -4.04
C TRP A 110 -0.77 -18.47 -2.78
N VAL A 111 -1.71 -19.26 -2.26
CA VAL A 111 -2.46 -18.91 -1.03
C VAL A 111 -1.52 -18.78 0.16
N ASN A 112 -0.60 -19.75 0.35
CA ASN A 112 0.38 -19.69 1.43
C ASN A 112 1.36 -18.52 1.26
N GLN A 113 1.74 -18.15 0.04
CA GLN A 113 2.55 -16.97 -0.20
C GLN A 113 1.81 -15.67 0.17
N MET A 114 0.51 -15.56 -0.15
CA MET A 114 -0.31 -14.42 0.29
C MET A 114 -0.38 -14.31 1.81
N PHE A 115 -0.53 -15.44 2.50
CA PHE A 115 -0.52 -15.46 3.95
C PHE A 115 0.85 -15.11 4.54
N ALA A 116 1.94 -15.65 3.98
CA ALA A 116 3.30 -15.34 4.42
C ALA A 116 3.65 -13.85 4.23
N ASP A 117 3.23 -13.24 3.13
CA ASP A 117 3.36 -11.81 2.87
C ASP A 117 2.64 -10.96 3.92
N LEU A 118 1.42 -11.35 4.29
CA LEU A 118 0.64 -10.69 5.35
C LEU A 118 1.34 -10.78 6.71
N GLN A 119 1.80 -11.98 7.09
CA GLN A 119 2.54 -12.16 8.34
C GLN A 119 3.82 -11.32 8.36
N LYS A 120 4.55 -11.26 7.24
CA LYS A 120 5.75 -10.42 7.12
C LYS A 120 5.41 -8.95 7.34
N LEU A 121 4.33 -8.44 6.75
CA LEU A 121 3.87 -7.07 6.95
C LEU A 121 3.52 -6.80 8.43
N TRP A 122 2.78 -7.70 9.08
CA TRP A 122 2.43 -7.54 10.49
C TRP A 122 3.64 -7.53 11.43
N ARG A 123 4.66 -8.34 11.16
CA ARG A 123 5.91 -8.32 11.94
C ARG A 123 6.63 -6.96 11.87
N THR A 124 6.48 -6.20 10.79
CA THR A 124 7.04 -4.83 10.71
C THR A 124 6.29 -3.81 11.57
N CYS A 125 5.10 -4.16 12.08
CA CYS A 125 4.25 -3.28 12.89
C CYS A 125 4.47 -3.46 14.38
N ALA A 126 4.92 -4.65 14.80
CA ALA A 126 5.28 -4.97 16.16
C ALA A 126 6.82 -4.99 16.25
N PRO A 127 7.48 -3.85 16.56
CA PRO A 127 8.88 -3.92 16.93
C PRO A 127 8.97 -4.82 18.17
N GLU A 128 9.77 -5.87 18.09
CA GLU A 128 10.07 -6.71 19.24
C GLU A 128 10.51 -5.78 20.38
N SER A 129 9.74 -5.78 21.46
CA SER A 129 10.10 -5.11 22.71
C SER A 129 11.42 -5.71 23.19
N SER A 130 12.52 -5.00 22.91
CA SER A 130 13.84 -5.25 23.52
C SER A 130 13.88 -4.62 24.90
#